data_AF-M7RWN0-F1
#
_entry.id   AF-M7RWN0-F1
#
_cell.length_a   1.000
_cell.length_b   1.000
_cell.length_c   1.000
_cell.angle_alpha   90.00
_cell.angle_beta   90.00
_cell.angle_gamma   90.00
#
_symmetry.space_group_name_H-M   'P 1'
#
loop_
_entity.id
_entity.type
_entity.pdbx_description
1 polymer ?
#
loop_
_entity_poly.entity_id
_entity_poly.type
_entity_poly.pdbx_seq_one_letter_code
_entity_poly.pdbx_strand_id
1 'polypeptide(L)'
;AAASDTSASLAAQSRAAAGESATRAEEAAKRAEDIADVISLEDASLTKKGIVKLSSATDSDSEALAATPKAVKTVMGEVRTKAPLDSPAFTGTPTTPTPPGDAKGLQTTNAEFVRKLIAALVGSVLEPLDTLQELADALGNDPNFATTVLNKLAGKQPLDETLTALSGKSVDG
;
A
#
# COMPACT_ATOMS: atom_id res chain seq x y z
N ALA A 1 -16.15 -77.87 -69.82
CA ALA A 1 -16.31 -76.43 -70.12
C ALA A 1 -17.08 -75.73 -69.00
N ALA A 2 -18.39 -75.98 -68.83
CA ALA A 2 -19.25 -75.24 -67.89
C ALA A 2 -18.78 -75.14 -66.42
N ALA A 3 -18.22 -76.21 -65.82
CA ALA A 3 -17.73 -76.17 -64.44
C ALA A 3 -16.48 -75.27 -64.25
N SER A 4 -15.67 -75.12 -65.30
CA SER A 4 -14.48 -74.26 -65.28
C SER A 4 -14.88 -72.78 -65.32
N ASP A 5 -15.92 -72.43 -66.08
CA ASP A 5 -16.41 -71.07 -66.22
C ASP A 5 -17.06 -70.56 -64.93
N THR A 6 -17.82 -71.42 -64.23
CA THR A 6 -18.38 -71.11 -62.91
C THR A 6 -17.30 -70.91 -61.85
N SER A 7 -16.24 -71.71 -61.88
CA SER A 7 -15.13 -71.59 -60.93
C SER A 7 -14.35 -70.28 -61.15
N ALA A 8 -14.15 -69.89 -62.40
CA ALA A 8 -13.49 -68.62 -62.75
C ALA A 8 -14.32 -67.40 -62.32
N SER A 9 -15.64 -67.43 -62.48
CA SER A 9 -16.52 -66.31 -62.09
C SER A 9 -16.60 -66.14 -60.56
N LEU A 10 -16.66 -67.23 -59.80
CA LEU A 10 -16.63 -67.20 -58.34
C LEU A 10 -15.30 -66.66 -57.80
N ALA A 11 -14.18 -67.04 -58.40
CA ALA A 11 -12.86 -66.51 -58.03
C ALA A 11 -12.77 -64.99 -58.31
N ALA A 12 -13.33 -64.52 -59.43
CA ALA A 12 -13.39 -63.10 -59.75
C ALA A 12 -14.26 -62.32 -58.75
N GLN A 13 -15.44 -62.84 -58.38
CA GLN A 13 -16.30 -62.24 -57.35
C GLN A 13 -15.63 -62.19 -55.99
N SER A 14 -14.98 -63.28 -55.56
CA SER A 14 -14.25 -63.32 -54.28
C SER A 14 -13.11 -62.31 -54.25
N ARG A 15 -12.39 -62.13 -55.38
CA ARG A 15 -11.32 -61.13 -55.49
C ARG A 15 -11.87 -59.71 -55.43
N ALA A 16 -13.01 -59.44 -56.08
CA ALA A 16 -13.68 -58.15 -56.01
C ALA A 16 -14.14 -57.82 -54.58
N ALA A 17 -14.79 -58.78 -53.90
CA ALA A 17 -15.22 -58.62 -52.51
C ALA A 17 -14.04 -58.40 -51.55
N ALA A 18 -12.92 -59.09 -51.75
CA ALA A 18 -11.70 -58.87 -50.98
C ALA A 18 -11.12 -57.45 -51.23
N GLY A 19 -11.15 -56.99 -52.48
CA GLY A 19 -10.75 -55.62 -52.83
C GLY A 19 -11.62 -54.56 -52.16
N GLU A 20 -12.94 -54.71 -52.20
CA GLU A 20 -13.88 -53.82 -51.52
C GLU A 20 -13.73 -53.86 -49.99
N SER A 21 -13.42 -55.02 -49.42
CA SER A 21 -13.15 -55.13 -48.00
C SER A 21 -11.85 -54.43 -47.61
N ALA A 22 -10.82 -54.50 -48.45
CA ALA A 22 -9.55 -53.81 -48.22
C ALA A 22 -9.72 -52.29 -48.28
N THR A 23 -10.44 -51.77 -49.28
CA THR A 23 -10.72 -50.32 -49.38
C THR A 23 -11.54 -49.83 -48.19
N ARG A 24 -12.56 -50.60 -47.77
CA ARG A 24 -13.37 -50.26 -46.59
C ARG A 24 -12.53 -50.23 -45.30
N ALA A 25 -11.55 -51.13 -45.19
CA ALA A 25 -10.62 -51.15 -44.06
C ALA A 25 -9.65 -49.95 -44.07
N GLU A 26 -9.09 -49.58 -45.24
CA GLU A 26 -8.24 -48.39 -45.38
C GLU A 26 -9.00 -47.11 -45.06
N GLU A 27 -10.23 -46.96 -45.55
CA GLU A 27 -11.07 -45.81 -45.20
C GLU A 27 -11.45 -45.77 -43.72
N ALA A 28 -11.65 -46.93 -43.09
CA ALA A 28 -11.91 -47.00 -41.66
C ALA A 28 -10.67 -46.62 -40.83
N ALA A 29 -9.49 -47.07 -41.24
CA ALA A 29 -8.22 -46.69 -40.62
C ALA A 29 -7.98 -45.18 -40.75
N LYS A 30 -8.18 -44.62 -41.96
CA LYS A 30 -8.04 -43.17 -42.19
C LYS A 30 -9.03 -42.35 -41.36
N ARG A 31 -10.29 -42.78 -41.27
CA ARG A 31 -11.28 -42.13 -40.38
C ARG A 31 -10.87 -42.20 -38.91
N ALA A 32 -10.27 -43.29 -38.46
CA ALA A 32 -9.78 -43.41 -37.10
C ALA A 32 -8.59 -42.47 -36.82
N GLU A 33 -7.67 -42.32 -37.78
CA GLU A 33 -6.58 -41.34 -37.72
C GLU A 33 -7.10 -39.91 -37.68
N ASP A 34 -8.04 -39.56 -38.58
CA ASP A 34 -8.64 -38.22 -38.63
C ASP A 34 -9.38 -37.89 -37.31
N ILE A 35 -10.09 -38.85 -36.72
CA ILE A 35 -10.74 -38.68 -35.41
C ILE A 35 -9.69 -38.51 -34.30
N ALA A 36 -8.61 -39.28 -34.32
CA ALA A 36 -7.55 -39.16 -33.33
C ALA A 36 -6.87 -37.79 -33.39
N ASP A 37 -6.65 -37.25 -34.59
CA ASP A 37 -6.05 -35.93 -34.80
C ASP A 37 -6.96 -34.79 -34.31
N VAL A 38 -8.27 -34.88 -34.55
CA VAL A 38 -9.25 -33.93 -34.01
C VAL A 38 -9.40 -34.02 -32.48
N ILE A 39 -9.13 -35.19 -31.90
CA ILE A 39 -9.20 -35.41 -30.44
C ILE A 39 -7.90 -35.01 -29.73
N SER A 40 -6.80 -34.72 -30.45
CA SER A 40 -5.55 -34.21 -29.87
C SER A 40 -5.83 -33.14 -28.81
N LEU A 41 -5.68 -33.50 -27.54
CA LEU A 41 -6.00 -32.62 -26.42
C LEU A 41 -4.83 -31.67 -26.20
N GLU A 42 -4.88 -30.52 -26.85
CA GLU A 42 -3.95 -29.43 -26.60
C GLU A 42 -4.35 -28.63 -25.37
N ASP A 43 -3.37 -28.00 -24.72
CA ASP A 43 -3.61 -27.05 -23.63
C ASP A 43 -4.40 -25.84 -24.15
N ALA A 44 -5.32 -25.34 -23.32
CA ALA A 44 -6.08 -24.13 -23.66
C ALA A 44 -5.18 -22.90 -23.64
N SER A 45 -5.50 -21.93 -24.49
CA SER A 45 -4.93 -20.59 -24.47
C SER A 45 -6.03 -19.54 -24.51
N LEU A 46 -5.65 -18.26 -24.46
CA LEU A 46 -6.60 -17.15 -24.59
C LEU A 46 -7.21 -17.04 -25.99
N THR A 47 -6.63 -17.71 -27.00
CA THR A 47 -7.06 -17.64 -28.41
C THR A 47 -7.43 -18.98 -29.01
N LYS A 48 -7.07 -20.10 -28.36
CA LYS A 48 -7.37 -21.47 -28.80
C LYS A 48 -8.02 -22.25 -27.65
N LYS A 49 -9.14 -22.90 -27.93
CA LYS A 49 -9.79 -23.82 -26.98
C LYS A 49 -8.88 -25.03 -26.77
N GLY A 50 -8.84 -25.54 -25.54
CA GLY A 50 -8.07 -26.73 -25.16
C GLY A 50 -8.47 -27.22 -23.76
N ILE A 51 -7.66 -28.08 -23.16
CA ILE A 51 -7.84 -28.57 -21.79
C ILE A 51 -6.99 -27.77 -20.80
N VAL A 52 -7.43 -27.68 -19.54
CA VAL A 52 -6.69 -27.00 -18.46
C VAL A 52 -6.76 -27.84 -17.19
N LYS A 53 -5.66 -27.92 -16.45
CA LYS A 53 -5.64 -28.55 -15.13
C LYS A 53 -6.16 -27.57 -14.06
N LEU A 54 -7.03 -28.06 -13.20
CA LEU A 54 -7.61 -27.26 -12.13
C LEU A 54 -6.67 -27.20 -10.91
N SER A 55 -6.60 -26.04 -10.27
CA SER A 55 -5.88 -25.82 -9.01
C SER A 55 -6.78 -25.21 -7.93
N SER A 56 -6.62 -25.68 -6.70
CA SER A 56 -7.27 -25.12 -5.50
C SER A 56 -6.30 -24.35 -4.60
N ALA A 57 -5.06 -24.13 -5.05
CA ALA A 57 -4.12 -23.26 -4.34
C ALA A 57 -4.63 -21.81 -4.37
N THR A 58 -4.43 -21.08 -3.28
CA THR A 58 -4.86 -19.67 -3.12
C THR A 58 -3.74 -18.67 -3.44
N ASP A 59 -2.54 -19.18 -3.67
CA ASP A 59 -1.28 -18.47 -3.88
C ASP A 59 -0.55 -18.94 -5.15
N SER A 60 -1.25 -19.61 -6.07
CA SER A 60 -0.64 -20.08 -7.32
C SER A 60 -0.29 -18.92 -8.23
N ASP A 61 0.95 -18.91 -8.70
CA ASP A 61 1.52 -18.02 -9.72
C ASP A 61 1.46 -18.61 -11.15
N SER A 62 0.84 -19.79 -11.31
CA SER A 62 0.77 -20.47 -12.60
C SER A 62 -0.29 -19.88 -13.52
N GLU A 63 0.12 -19.46 -14.72
CA GLU A 63 -0.79 -19.02 -15.78
C GLU A 63 -1.39 -20.19 -16.59
N ALA A 64 -0.90 -21.42 -16.37
CA ALA A 64 -1.34 -22.62 -17.09
C ALA A 64 -2.43 -23.43 -16.34
N LEU A 65 -2.75 -23.04 -15.09
CA LEU A 65 -3.75 -23.72 -14.27
C LEU A 65 -4.99 -22.86 -14.09
N ALA A 66 -6.17 -23.47 -14.15
CA ALA A 66 -7.42 -22.76 -13.88
C ALA A 66 -7.77 -22.83 -12.39
N ALA A 67 -8.11 -21.68 -11.80
CA ALA A 67 -8.54 -21.59 -10.42
C ALA A 67 -9.93 -22.25 -10.22
N THR A 68 -10.07 -23.02 -9.14
CA THR A 68 -11.36 -23.59 -8.75
C THR A 68 -12.23 -22.58 -7.97
N PRO A 69 -13.57 -22.75 -7.95
CA PRO A 69 -14.44 -21.96 -7.08
C PRO A 69 -14.06 -22.00 -5.60
N LYS A 70 -13.44 -23.10 -5.15
CA LYS A 70 -12.91 -23.24 -3.77
C LYS A 70 -11.81 -22.22 -3.50
N ALA A 71 -10.79 -22.13 -4.37
CA ALA A 71 -9.71 -21.16 -4.22
C ALA A 71 -10.25 -19.72 -4.22
N VAL A 72 -11.13 -19.40 -5.19
CA VAL A 72 -11.75 -18.06 -5.30
C VAL A 72 -12.57 -17.71 -4.06
N LYS A 73 -13.34 -18.66 -3.51
CA LYS A 73 -14.11 -18.44 -2.28
C LYS A 73 -13.21 -18.15 -1.08
N THR A 74 -12.11 -18.90 -0.92
CA THR A 74 -11.16 -18.68 0.17
C THR A 74 -10.51 -17.30 0.04
N VAL A 75 -9.97 -16.96 -1.13
CA VAL A 75 -9.36 -15.63 -1.39
C VAL A 75 -10.38 -14.52 -1.15
N MET A 76 -11.62 -14.66 -1.63
CA MET A 76 -12.66 -13.66 -1.40
C MET A 76 -13.04 -13.53 0.08
N GLY A 77 -12.97 -14.62 0.84
CA GLY A 77 -13.13 -14.61 2.30
C GLY A 77 -12.06 -13.75 2.97
N GLU A 78 -10.79 -13.94 2.60
CA GLU A 78 -9.66 -13.16 3.13
C GLU A 78 -9.69 -11.70 2.69
N VAL A 79 -10.03 -11.41 1.43
CA VAL A 79 -10.14 -10.04 0.90
C VAL A 79 -11.20 -9.25 1.68
N ARG A 80 -12.31 -9.90 2.08
CA ARG A 80 -13.36 -9.27 2.89
C ARG A 80 -12.92 -8.92 4.31
N THR A 81 -11.81 -9.46 4.81
CA THR A 81 -11.26 -9.08 6.12
C THR A 81 -10.23 -7.95 6.02
N LYS A 82 -9.85 -7.52 4.81
CA LYS A 82 -8.95 -6.39 4.61
C LYS A 82 -9.73 -5.08 4.76
N ALA A 83 -9.03 -4.02 5.19
CA ALA A 83 -9.61 -2.69 5.26
C ALA A 83 -9.90 -2.14 3.84
N PRO A 84 -10.94 -1.30 3.67
CA PRO A 84 -11.23 -0.71 2.36
C PRO A 84 -10.09 0.20 1.90
N LEU A 85 -9.86 0.27 0.59
CA LEU A 85 -8.79 1.09 0.03
C LEU A 85 -9.05 2.59 0.22
N ASP A 86 -10.32 3.00 0.06
CA ASP A 86 -10.74 4.35 0.35
C ASP A 86 -11.16 4.46 1.82
N SER A 87 -10.53 5.39 2.52
CA SER A 87 -10.87 5.80 3.88
C SER A 87 -11.06 4.64 4.88
N PRO A 88 -10.04 3.76 5.07
CA PRO A 88 -10.13 2.65 5.99
C PRO A 88 -10.34 3.07 7.43
N ALA A 89 -11.28 2.42 8.11
CA ALA A 89 -11.34 2.41 9.58
C ALA A 89 -10.38 1.33 10.09
N PHE A 90 -9.28 1.74 10.73
CA PHE A 90 -8.35 0.80 11.37
C PHE A 90 -8.87 0.38 12.76
N THR A 91 -8.81 -0.91 13.07
CA THR A 91 -9.16 -1.47 14.38
C THR A 91 -7.92 -2.03 15.09
N GLY A 92 -7.92 -2.09 16.42
CA GLY A 92 -6.78 -2.58 17.21
C GLY A 92 -5.67 -1.53 17.36
N THR A 93 -4.40 -1.96 17.33
CA THR A 93 -3.22 -1.09 17.49
C THR A 93 -2.40 -1.06 16.20
N PRO A 94 -2.82 -0.29 15.18
CA PRO A 94 -2.08 -0.21 13.91
C PRO A 94 -0.70 0.40 14.14
N THR A 95 0.32 -0.20 13.53
CA THR A 95 1.70 0.29 13.58
C THR A 95 2.10 0.85 12.22
N THR A 96 2.77 2.00 12.21
CA THR A 96 3.38 2.57 11.00
C THR A 96 4.84 2.94 11.29
N PRO A 97 5.74 2.91 10.29
CA PRO A 97 7.10 3.42 10.45
C PRO A 97 7.09 4.86 10.94
N THR A 98 7.96 5.18 11.91
CA THR A 98 8.08 6.54 12.47
C THR A 98 8.70 7.48 11.45
N PRO A 99 8.00 8.54 11.01
CA PRO A 99 8.57 9.52 10.09
C PRO A 99 9.78 10.25 10.70
N PRO A 100 10.70 10.76 9.86
CA PRO A 100 11.77 11.63 10.33
C PRO A 100 11.19 12.95 10.88
N GLY A 101 11.88 13.59 11.83
CA GLY A 101 11.36 14.74 12.60
C GLY A 101 11.03 16.00 11.77
N ASP A 102 11.55 16.08 10.56
CA ASP A 102 11.37 17.16 9.60
C ASP A 102 10.31 16.86 8.53
N ALA A 103 9.60 15.73 8.62
CA ALA A 103 8.59 15.33 7.65
C ALA A 103 7.51 16.41 7.42
N LYS A 104 7.23 16.73 6.14
CA LYS A 104 6.23 17.71 5.68
C LYS A 104 5.20 17.15 4.69
N GLY A 105 5.27 15.86 4.38
CA GLY A 105 4.44 15.24 3.35
C GLY A 105 3.17 14.60 3.91
N LEU A 106 2.58 13.70 3.13
CA LEU A 106 1.38 12.93 3.47
C LEU A 106 1.68 11.67 4.31
N GLN A 107 2.78 11.66 5.08
CA GLN A 107 3.11 10.50 5.92
C GLN A 107 2.08 10.30 7.03
N THR A 108 1.78 9.05 7.35
CA THR A 108 0.98 8.72 8.54
C THR A 108 1.75 9.10 9.80
N THR A 109 1.16 9.97 10.61
CA THR A 109 1.70 10.34 11.91
C THR A 109 1.42 9.22 12.93
N ASN A 110 2.43 8.82 13.69
CA ASN A 110 2.30 7.87 14.79
C ASN A 110 2.61 8.50 16.16
N ALA A 111 2.31 7.77 17.24
CA ALA A 111 2.48 8.28 18.60
C ALA A 111 3.94 8.61 18.97
N GLU A 112 4.92 7.95 18.36
CA GLU A 112 6.34 8.24 18.59
C GLU A 112 6.75 9.57 17.96
N PHE A 113 6.33 9.82 16.72
CA PHE A 113 6.57 11.08 16.01
C PHE A 113 6.01 12.28 16.78
N VAL A 114 4.75 12.18 17.24
CA VAL A 114 4.12 13.24 18.05
C VAL A 114 4.87 13.49 19.35
N ARG A 115 5.24 12.43 20.08
CA ARG A 115 6.02 12.56 21.33
C ARG A 115 7.37 13.25 21.08
N LYS A 116 8.06 12.90 19.99
CA LYS A 116 9.35 13.51 19.62
C LYS A 116 9.21 15.01 19.33
N LEU A 117 8.21 15.41 18.56
CA LEU A 117 7.98 16.83 18.24
C LEU A 117 7.58 17.65 19.47
N ILE A 118 6.74 17.09 20.35
CA ILE A 118 6.39 17.74 21.62
C ILE A 118 7.64 17.90 22.50
N ALA A 119 8.47 16.86 22.63
CA ALA A 119 9.70 16.94 23.40
C ALA A 119 10.67 18.00 22.85
N ALA A 120 10.79 18.09 21.52
CA ALA A 120 11.58 19.15 20.89
C ALA A 120 11.02 20.54 21.19
N LEU A 121 9.70 20.72 21.06
CA LEU A 121 9.03 21.99 21.36
C LEU A 121 9.23 22.40 22.83
N VAL A 122 8.93 21.50 23.77
CA VAL A 122 9.04 21.76 25.21
C VAL A 122 10.49 22.04 25.61
N GLY A 123 11.46 21.31 25.04
CA GLY A 123 12.88 21.55 25.27
C GLY A 123 13.33 22.93 24.82
N SER A 124 12.80 23.45 23.71
CA SER A 124 13.13 24.79 23.21
C SER A 124 12.58 25.94 24.06
N VAL A 125 11.61 25.70 24.94
CA VAL A 125 11.00 26.76 25.77
C VAL A 125 11.60 26.88 27.16
N LEU A 126 12.43 25.92 27.61
CA LEU A 126 12.98 25.96 28.97
C LEU A 126 13.89 27.18 29.19
N GLU A 127 14.80 27.48 28.28
CA GLU A 127 15.72 28.63 28.43
C GLU A 127 14.98 29.97 28.38
N PRO A 128 14.07 30.25 27.43
CA PRO A 128 13.28 31.49 27.46
C PRO A 128 12.40 31.63 28.71
N LEU A 129 11.78 30.55 29.20
CA LEU A 129 10.99 30.64 30.43
C LEU A 129 11.84 30.96 31.66
N ASP A 130 13.06 30.41 31.74
CA ASP A 130 14.02 30.75 32.78
C ASP A 130 14.40 32.24 32.72
N THR A 131 14.68 32.77 31.52
CA THR A 131 14.96 34.20 31.35
C THR A 131 13.78 35.10 31.73
N LEU A 132 12.53 34.69 31.45
CA LEU A 132 11.35 35.44 31.86
C LEU A 132 11.16 35.40 33.38
N GLN A 133 11.47 34.28 34.04
CA GLN A 133 11.46 34.16 35.49
C GLN A 133 12.55 35.04 36.13
N GLU A 134 13.78 35.00 35.60
CA GLU A 134 14.87 35.87 36.05
C GLU A 134 14.52 37.36 35.88
N LEU A 135 13.92 37.76 34.76
CA LEU A 135 13.45 39.13 34.55
C LEU A 135 12.34 39.51 35.53
N ALA A 136 11.37 38.62 35.77
CA ALA A 136 10.30 38.87 36.72
C ALA A 136 10.85 39.06 38.14
N ASP A 137 11.81 38.23 38.55
CA ASP A 137 12.49 38.33 39.84
C ASP A 137 13.38 39.57 39.95
N ALA A 138 14.10 39.93 38.88
CA ALA A 138 14.92 41.15 38.82
C ALA A 138 14.08 42.43 38.90
N LEU A 139 12.86 42.40 38.36
CA LEU A 139 11.86 43.47 38.49
C LEU A 139 11.08 43.40 39.81
N GLY A 140 11.39 42.44 40.69
CA GLY A 140 10.80 42.29 42.01
C GLY A 140 9.35 41.81 42.00
N ASN A 141 8.93 41.10 40.95
CA ASN A 141 7.56 40.62 40.76
C ASN A 141 6.50 41.74 40.95
N ASP A 142 6.84 42.98 40.56
CA ASP A 142 6.01 44.17 40.78
C ASP A 142 5.06 44.42 39.58
N PRO A 143 3.72 44.19 39.74
CA PRO A 143 2.75 44.42 38.67
C PRO A 143 2.66 45.88 38.23
N ASN A 144 3.11 46.81 39.07
CA ASN A 144 3.12 48.25 38.81
C ASN A 144 4.55 48.79 38.75
N PHE A 145 5.52 47.96 38.31
CA PHE A 145 6.95 48.31 38.29
C PHE A 145 7.23 49.73 37.79
N ALA A 146 6.62 50.13 36.66
CA ALA A 146 6.78 51.47 36.10
C ALA A 146 6.35 52.58 37.08
N THR A 147 5.18 52.42 37.73
CA THR A 147 4.69 53.36 38.74
C THR A 147 5.59 53.38 39.97
N THR A 148 6.04 52.22 40.44
CA THR A 148 6.95 52.10 41.60
C THR A 148 8.29 52.79 41.33
N VAL A 149 8.90 52.55 40.17
CA VAL A 149 10.16 53.21 39.76
C VAL A 149 9.94 54.71 39.61
N LEU A 150 8.84 55.16 39.01
CA LEU A 150 8.53 56.57 38.86
C LEU A 150 8.38 57.27 40.22
N ASN A 151 7.66 56.66 41.16
CA ASN A 151 7.52 57.18 42.53
C ASN A 151 8.87 57.22 43.27
N LYS A 152 9.69 56.18 43.14
CA LYS A 152 11.05 56.15 43.70
C LYS A 152 11.92 57.27 43.12
N LEU A 153 11.87 57.51 41.81
CA LEU A 153 12.65 58.55 41.15
C LEU A 153 12.17 59.96 41.51
N ALA A 154 10.85 60.18 41.60
CA ALA A 154 10.26 61.45 42.01
C ALA A 154 10.73 61.88 43.42
N GLY A 155 11.01 60.92 44.31
CA GLY A 155 11.58 61.19 45.64
C GLY A 155 13.10 61.28 45.71
N LYS A 156 13.83 61.05 44.59
CA LYS A 156 15.32 61.05 44.55
C LYS A 156 15.92 62.42 44.24
N GLN A 157 15.14 63.37 43.75
CA GLN A 157 15.52 64.77 43.89
C GLN A 157 15.19 65.16 45.33
N PRO A 158 16.17 65.49 46.19
CA PRO A 158 15.84 65.99 47.50
C PRO A 158 15.05 67.29 47.34
N LEU A 159 13.95 67.44 48.08
CA LEU A 159 13.44 68.76 48.45
C LEU A 159 14.43 69.43 49.43
N ASP A 160 15.73 69.30 49.15
CA ASP A 160 16.78 70.03 49.84
C ASP A 160 16.92 71.36 49.11
N GLU A 161 16.76 72.44 49.86
CA GLU A 161 16.82 73.79 49.30
C GLU A 161 18.16 74.08 48.63
N THR A 162 19.25 73.47 49.13
CA THR A 162 20.61 73.64 48.60
C THR A 162 20.77 72.97 47.24
N LEU A 163 20.37 71.70 47.09
CA LEU A 163 20.41 70.98 45.81
C LEU A 163 19.43 71.56 44.78
N THR A 164 18.27 72.04 45.23
CA THR A 164 17.31 72.78 44.41
C THR A 164 17.92 74.10 43.91
N ALA A 165 18.63 74.82 44.77
CA ALA A 165 19.32 76.06 44.43
C ALA A 165 20.54 75.84 43.51
N LEU A 166 21.28 74.72 43.64
CA LEU A 166 22.41 74.38 42.77
C LEU A 166 21.97 73.95 41.37
N SER A 167 20.84 73.24 41.24
CA SER A 167 20.27 72.80 39.95
C SER A 167 19.95 73.96 38.97
N GLY A 168 19.78 75.18 39.47
CA GLY A 168 19.43 76.37 38.69
C GLY A 168 20.57 77.35 38.44
N LYS A 169 21.78 77.11 38.95
CA LYS A 169 22.93 77.99 38.71
C LYS A 169 23.63 77.63 37.39
N SER A 170 23.81 78.62 36.51
CA SER A 170 24.73 78.48 35.36
C SER A 170 26.17 78.34 35.86
N VAL A 171 27.00 77.59 35.14
CA VAL A 171 28.42 77.37 35.47
C VAL A 171 29.33 78.54 35.12
N ASP A 172 28.77 79.63 34.59
CA ASP A 172 29.53 80.81 34.22
C ASP A 172 29.74 81.71 35.46
N GLY A 173 30.83 81.44 36.16
CA GLY A 173 31.58 82.43 36.93
C GLY A 173 32.83 82.82 36.17
#